data_AF-A0A947BKF4-F1
#
_entry.id   AF-A0A947BKF4-F1
#
_cell.length_a   1.000
_cell.length_b   1.000
_cell.length_c   1.000
_cell.angle_alpha   90.00
_cell.angle_beta   90.00
_cell.angle_gamma   90.00
#
_symmetry.space_group_name_H-M   'P 1'
#
loop_
_entity.id
_entity.type
_entity.pdbx_description
1 polymer ?
#
loop_
_entity_poly.entity_id
_entity_poly.type
_entity_poly.pdbx_seq_one_letter_code
_entity_poly.pdbx_strand_id
1 'polypeptide(L)'
;VFYIRGDLLLLTLAIIALVMLALGAWRYLPRYVQEARLLLNIAAAREGERVIYNGLPFHIASLNLYSELRNPELEGAIRLPLSTLAQLTSRPRTDEAWFPCRAGDYVLLPDGNFGQVLQQTVELVRLKVIGSVVQFGTAEFLQLNVRNLSREGFGVIVVFGIDYQHQEISLTRVPERFMSGLETAFEEAGYGDDLKNLLVEFKQAGTNSLDYLIYATMEGSVAASYFTITRLIQQTCVDICNHEGWVIPFTQVTLHQADDEEPADIGESLAQPV
;
A
#
# COMPACT_ATOMS: atom_id res chain seq x y z
N VAL A 1 -7.36 -62.88 -68.04
CA VAL A 1 -8.06 -63.25 -66.77
C VAL A 1 -7.37 -62.72 -65.49
N PHE A 2 -6.08 -62.35 -65.52
CA PHE A 2 -5.36 -61.85 -64.32
C PHE A 2 -5.55 -60.36 -63.97
N TYR A 3 -6.05 -59.52 -64.89
CA TYR A 3 -6.19 -58.07 -64.63
C TYR A 3 -7.41 -57.70 -63.77
N ILE A 4 -8.47 -58.51 -63.79
CA ILE A 4 -9.72 -58.27 -63.03
C ILE A 4 -9.57 -58.67 -61.55
N ARG A 5 -8.64 -59.58 -61.22
CA ARG A 5 -8.39 -60.01 -59.83
C ARG A 5 -7.41 -59.12 -59.06
N GLY A 6 -6.53 -58.39 -59.75
CA GLY A 6 -5.59 -57.45 -59.13
C GLY A 6 -6.28 -56.18 -58.60
N ASP A 7 -7.32 -55.72 -59.31
CA ASP A 7 -8.10 -54.53 -58.97
C ASP A 7 -8.91 -54.72 -57.68
N LEU A 8 -9.50 -55.91 -57.49
CA LEU A 8 -10.25 -56.22 -56.27
C LEU A 8 -9.33 -56.27 -55.04
N LEU A 9 -8.11 -56.79 -55.17
CA LEU A 9 -7.12 -56.80 -54.09
C LEU A 9 -6.66 -55.39 -53.73
N LEU A 10 -6.33 -54.56 -54.72
CA LEU A 10 -5.98 -53.16 -54.53
C LEU A 10 -7.11 -52.37 -53.86
N LEU A 11 -8.36 -52.60 -54.30
CA LEU A 11 -9.54 -51.96 -53.72
C LEU A 11 -9.75 -52.38 -52.25
N THR A 12 -9.61 -53.67 -51.93
CA THR A 12 -9.72 -54.13 -50.53
C THR A 12 -8.60 -53.59 -49.64
N LEU A 13 -7.37 -53.52 -50.13
CA LEU A 13 -6.24 -52.94 -49.41
C LEU A 13 -6.44 -51.43 -49.18
N ALA A 14 -6.93 -50.70 -50.19
CA ALA A 14 -7.23 -49.28 -50.08
C ALA A 14 -8.34 -49.01 -49.07
N ILE A 15 -9.40 -49.83 -49.03
CA ILE A 15 -10.46 -49.74 -48.03
C ILE A 15 -9.91 -50.00 -46.63
N ILE A 16 -9.09 -51.04 -46.45
CA ILE A 16 -8.47 -51.35 -45.15
C ILE A 16 -7.56 -50.21 -44.68
N ALA A 17 -6.75 -49.63 -45.58
CA ALA A 17 -5.90 -48.49 -45.27
C ALA A 17 -6.73 -47.26 -44.88
N LEU A 18 -7.84 -46.99 -45.58
CA LEU A 18 -8.75 -45.89 -45.28
C LEU A 18 -9.47 -46.08 -43.94
N VAL A 19 -9.88 -47.31 -43.62
CA VAL A 19 -10.47 -47.66 -42.31
C VAL A 19 -9.45 -47.50 -41.19
N MET A 20 -8.20 -47.96 -41.38
CA MET A 20 -7.15 -47.75 -40.39
C MET A 20 -6.85 -46.25 -40.16
N LEU A 21 -6.81 -45.46 -41.23
CA LEU A 21 -6.59 -44.02 -41.15
C LEU A 21 -7.77 -43.32 -40.45
N ALA A 22 -9.00 -43.71 -40.78
CA ALA A 22 -10.21 -43.18 -40.14
C ALA A 22 -10.27 -43.52 -38.65
N LEU A 23 -10.00 -44.78 -38.27
CA LEU A 23 -9.96 -45.22 -36.87
C LEU A 23 -8.83 -44.54 -36.10
N GLY A 24 -7.66 -44.35 -36.74
CA GLY A 24 -6.55 -43.59 -36.18
C GLY A 24 -6.98 -42.15 -35.89
N ALA A 25 -7.48 -41.44 -36.89
CA ALA A 25 -7.95 -40.06 -36.74
C ALA A 25 -9.04 -39.92 -35.65
N TRP A 26 -10.01 -40.83 -35.62
CA TRP A 26 -11.06 -40.86 -34.59
C TRP A 26 -10.54 -41.08 -33.17
N ARG A 27 -9.40 -41.76 -33.02
CA ARG A 27 -8.76 -41.96 -31.71
C ARG A 27 -7.92 -40.76 -31.27
N TYR A 28 -7.43 -39.95 -32.21
CA TYR A 28 -6.67 -38.72 -31.92
C TYR A 28 -7.56 -37.48 -31.75
N LEU A 29 -8.69 -37.39 -32.44
CA LEU A 29 -9.63 -36.26 -32.36
C LEU A 29 -10.06 -35.86 -30.92
N PRO A 30 -10.42 -36.80 -30.02
CA PRO A 30 -10.89 -36.48 -28.67
C PRO A 30 -9.89 -35.66 -27.85
N ARG A 31 -8.59 -35.85 -28.11
CA ARG A 31 -7.50 -35.14 -27.41
C ARG A 31 -7.47 -33.65 -27.75
N TYR A 32 -7.95 -33.25 -28.93
CA TYR A 32 -8.01 -31.85 -29.38
C TYR A 32 -9.33 -31.15 -29.04
N VAL A 33 -10.37 -31.88 -28.61
CA VAL A 33 -11.69 -31.30 -28.28
C VAL A 33 -11.61 -30.36 -27.07
N GLN A 34 -10.73 -30.65 -26.10
CA GLN A 34 -10.53 -29.76 -24.94
C GLN A 34 -9.92 -28.41 -25.36
N GLU A 35 -8.88 -28.43 -26.20
CA GLU A 35 -8.26 -27.22 -26.76
C GLU A 35 -9.23 -26.44 -27.66
N ALA A 36 -10.06 -27.14 -28.45
CA ALA A 36 -11.10 -26.51 -29.27
C ALA A 36 -12.21 -25.82 -28.44
N ARG A 37 -12.58 -26.37 -27.28
CA ARG A 37 -13.56 -25.74 -26.37
C ARG A 37 -13.04 -24.46 -25.71
N LEU A 38 -11.74 -24.41 -25.44
CA LEU A 38 -11.06 -23.21 -24.93
C LEU A 38 -11.03 -22.11 -26.00
N LEU A 39 -10.73 -22.46 -27.24
CA LEU A 39 -10.81 -21.53 -28.38
C LEU A 39 -12.23 -21.04 -28.67
N LEU A 40 -13.26 -21.81 -28.30
CA LEU A 40 -14.67 -21.41 -28.41
C LEU A 40 -15.17 -20.51 -27.27
N ASN A 41 -14.28 -20.07 -26.36
CA ASN A 41 -14.63 -19.20 -25.23
C ASN A 41 -15.64 -19.82 -24.23
N ILE A 42 -15.76 -21.16 -24.22
CA ILE A 42 -16.62 -21.94 -23.29
C ILE A 42 -15.76 -22.51 -22.15
N ALA A 43 -14.79 -21.72 -21.69
CA ALA A 43 -13.87 -22.10 -20.63
C ALA A 43 -14.00 -21.17 -19.43
N ALA A 44 -13.39 -21.58 -18.31
CA ALA A 44 -13.29 -20.77 -17.11
C ALA A 44 -12.47 -19.47 -17.31
N ALA A 45 -11.66 -19.39 -18.38
CA ALA A 45 -10.85 -18.24 -18.76
C ALA A 45 -11.31 -17.65 -20.11
N ARG A 46 -11.56 -16.34 -20.16
CA ARG A 46 -11.98 -15.61 -21.37
C ARG A 46 -11.05 -14.46 -21.73
N GLU A 47 -10.94 -14.16 -23.02
CA GLU A 47 -10.20 -13.00 -23.49
C GLU A 47 -10.85 -11.71 -22.99
N GLY A 48 -10.04 -10.71 -22.63
CA GLY A 48 -10.55 -9.45 -22.08
C GLY A 48 -10.82 -9.48 -20.56
N GLU A 49 -10.79 -10.67 -19.95
CA GLU A 49 -11.08 -10.83 -18.53
C GLU A 49 -9.82 -10.82 -17.65
N ARG A 50 -10.04 -10.61 -16.36
CA ARG A 50 -8.99 -10.62 -15.33
C ARG A 50 -8.81 -12.04 -14.80
N VAL A 51 -7.57 -12.47 -14.69
CA VAL A 51 -7.16 -13.76 -14.14
C VAL A 51 -6.07 -13.55 -13.10
N ILE A 52 -5.99 -14.43 -12.10
CA ILE A 52 -4.88 -14.44 -11.14
C ILE A 52 -3.93 -15.56 -11.53
N TYR A 53 -2.65 -15.23 -11.72
CA TYR A 53 -1.59 -16.18 -12.01
C TYR A 53 -0.39 -15.88 -11.11
N ASN A 54 0.10 -16.88 -10.38
CA ASN A 54 1.19 -16.74 -9.40
C ASN A 54 0.98 -15.59 -8.40
N GLY A 55 -0.26 -15.41 -7.93
CA GLY A 55 -0.62 -14.36 -6.97
C GLY A 55 -0.74 -12.95 -7.56
N LEU A 56 -0.45 -12.77 -8.86
CA LEU A 56 -0.55 -11.48 -9.53
C LEU A 56 -1.78 -11.43 -10.44
N PRO A 57 -2.49 -10.29 -10.48
CA PRO A 57 -3.59 -10.10 -11.41
C PRO A 57 -3.07 -9.76 -12.81
N PHE A 58 -3.65 -10.41 -13.82
CA PHE A 58 -3.37 -10.16 -15.22
C PHE A 58 -4.66 -10.05 -16.02
N HIS A 59 -4.60 -9.29 -17.09
CA HIS A 59 -5.58 -9.27 -18.16
C HIS A 59 -5.18 -10.27 -19.24
N ILE A 60 -6.12 -11.09 -19.68
CA ILE A 60 -5.92 -12.03 -20.80
C ILE A 60 -5.98 -11.22 -22.11
N ALA A 61 -4.81 -10.92 -22.67
CA ALA A 61 -4.67 -10.05 -23.84
C ALA A 61 -5.00 -10.76 -25.16
N SER A 62 -4.72 -12.06 -25.27
CA SER A 62 -5.14 -12.88 -26.41
C SER A 62 -5.24 -14.35 -26.02
N LEU A 63 -6.25 -15.05 -26.56
CA LEU A 63 -6.41 -16.50 -26.43
C LEU A 63 -5.90 -17.23 -27.67
N ASN A 64 -4.67 -17.76 -27.56
CA ASN A 64 -4.01 -18.55 -28.59
C ASN A 64 -3.43 -19.84 -27.99
N LEU A 65 -2.81 -20.70 -28.81
CA LEU A 65 -2.07 -21.87 -28.31
C LEU A 65 -1.07 -21.49 -27.21
N TYR A 66 -0.39 -20.36 -27.39
CA TYR A 66 0.31 -19.63 -26.35
C TYR A 66 -0.40 -18.30 -26.13
N SER A 67 -1.16 -18.23 -25.05
CA SER A 67 -1.92 -17.05 -24.66
C SER A 67 -1.03 -16.05 -23.94
N GLU A 68 -1.32 -14.76 -24.13
CA GLU A 68 -0.53 -13.67 -23.56
C GLU A 68 -1.29 -12.97 -22.43
N LEU A 69 -0.64 -12.84 -21.27
CA LEU A 69 -1.17 -12.21 -20.07
C LEU A 69 -0.38 -10.94 -19.78
N ARG A 70 -1.09 -9.84 -19.54
CA ARG A 70 -0.49 -8.52 -19.26
C ARG A 70 -1.14 -7.88 -18.06
N ASN A 71 -0.35 -7.28 -17.19
CA ASN A 71 -0.87 -6.38 -16.17
C ASN A 71 -0.63 -4.95 -16.69
N PRO A 72 -1.66 -4.12 -16.87
CA PRO A 72 -1.49 -2.77 -17.42
C PRO A 72 -0.54 -1.87 -16.63
N GLU A 73 -0.35 -2.16 -15.34
CA GLU A 73 0.52 -1.39 -14.46
C GLU A 73 1.94 -1.97 -14.42
N LEU A 74 2.17 -3.23 -14.83
CA LEU A 74 3.48 -3.86 -14.78
C LEU A 74 4.11 -3.97 -16.16
N GLU A 75 5.41 -3.69 -16.25
CA GLU A 75 6.17 -3.92 -17.47
C GLU A 75 6.42 -5.41 -17.72
N GLY A 76 6.21 -5.83 -18.97
CA GLY A 76 6.39 -7.21 -19.42
C GLY A 76 5.07 -7.93 -19.71
N ALA A 77 5.18 -9.18 -20.17
CA ALA A 77 4.05 -10.04 -20.46
C ALA A 77 4.42 -11.49 -20.16
N ILE A 78 3.46 -12.27 -19.71
CA ILE A 78 3.63 -13.71 -19.48
C ILE A 78 2.96 -14.45 -20.62
N ARG A 79 3.66 -15.43 -21.19
CA ARG A 79 3.10 -16.34 -22.20
C ARG A 79 2.86 -17.70 -21.58
N LEU A 80 1.62 -18.16 -21.61
CA LEU A 80 1.22 -19.45 -21.06
C LEU A 80 0.61 -20.33 -22.15
N PRO A 81 0.88 -21.65 -22.16
CA PRO A 81 0.16 -22.54 -23.04
C PRO A 81 -1.32 -22.56 -22.64
N LEU A 82 -2.19 -22.75 -23.63
CA LEU A 82 -3.64 -22.75 -23.44
C LEU A 82 -4.09 -23.78 -22.39
N SER A 83 -3.40 -24.92 -22.29
CA SER A 83 -3.65 -25.96 -21.28
C SER A 83 -3.44 -25.50 -19.83
N THR A 84 -2.51 -24.58 -19.59
CA THR A 84 -2.31 -23.97 -18.26
C THR A 84 -3.39 -22.92 -18.00
N LEU A 85 -3.68 -22.06 -18.97
CA LEU A 85 -4.70 -21.03 -18.83
C LEU A 85 -6.10 -21.64 -18.61
N ALA A 86 -6.36 -22.81 -19.21
CA ALA A 86 -7.60 -23.58 -19.04
C ALA A 86 -7.91 -23.99 -17.60
N GLN A 87 -6.88 -24.07 -16.75
CA GLN A 87 -7.01 -24.44 -15.33
C GLN A 87 -7.28 -23.22 -14.45
N LEU A 88 -7.14 -22.01 -15.00
CA LEU A 88 -7.40 -20.76 -14.29
C LEU A 88 -8.85 -20.33 -14.46
N THR A 89 -9.36 -19.61 -13.47
CA THR A 89 -10.69 -18.97 -13.53
C THR A 89 -10.49 -17.47 -13.73
N SER A 90 -11.10 -16.93 -14.78
CA SER A 90 -11.16 -15.48 -15.01
C SER A 90 -12.45 -14.90 -14.45
N ARG A 91 -12.45 -13.58 -14.30
CA ARG A 91 -13.62 -12.78 -13.94
C ARG A 91 -13.69 -11.52 -14.80
N PRO A 92 -14.90 -10.98 -15.03
CA PRO A 92 -15.07 -9.71 -15.72
C PRO A 92 -14.25 -8.58 -15.09
N ARG A 93 -13.75 -7.69 -15.95
CA ARG A 93 -13.04 -6.49 -15.50
C ARG A 93 -13.99 -5.59 -14.73
N THR A 94 -13.55 -5.15 -13.57
CA THR A 94 -14.17 -4.09 -12.75
C THR A 94 -13.21 -2.91 -12.68
N ASP A 95 -13.65 -1.77 -12.15
CA ASP A 95 -12.84 -0.55 -11.97
C ASP A 95 -11.79 -0.65 -10.84
N GLU A 96 -11.32 -1.87 -10.58
CA GLU A 96 -10.32 -2.12 -9.55
C GLU A 96 -8.91 -1.89 -10.09
N ALA A 97 -8.03 -1.34 -9.26
CA ALA A 97 -6.61 -1.21 -9.58
C ALA A 97 -5.96 -2.60 -9.82
N TRP A 98 -5.08 -2.66 -10.81
CA TRP A 98 -4.30 -3.87 -11.13
C TRP A 98 -3.08 -4.05 -10.23
N PHE A 99 -2.56 -2.95 -9.69
CA PHE A 99 -1.41 -2.93 -8.81
C PHE A 99 -1.52 -1.71 -7.88
N PRO A 100 -1.02 -1.78 -6.63
CA PRO A 100 -1.17 -0.70 -5.65
C PRO A 100 -0.48 0.61 -6.07
N CYS A 101 0.48 0.56 -6.99
CA CYS A 101 1.23 1.73 -7.44
C CYS A 101 1.55 1.69 -8.94
N ARG A 102 2.07 2.81 -9.45
CA ARG A 102 2.69 3.02 -10.76
C ARG A 102 4.14 3.44 -10.60
N ALA A 103 4.93 3.28 -11.67
CA ALA A 103 6.21 3.96 -11.75
C ALA A 103 6.00 5.49 -11.62
N GLY A 104 6.81 6.12 -10.77
CA GLY A 104 6.72 7.53 -10.39
C GLY A 104 5.95 7.80 -9.09
N ASP A 105 5.07 6.89 -8.65
CA ASP A 105 4.30 7.07 -7.41
C ASP A 105 5.22 7.05 -6.19
N TYR A 106 4.79 7.73 -5.12
CA TYR A 106 5.42 7.67 -3.80
C TYR A 106 4.60 6.78 -2.88
N VAL A 107 5.29 5.89 -2.19
CA VAL A 107 4.69 4.88 -1.33
C VAL A 107 5.33 4.87 0.06
N LEU A 108 4.53 4.53 1.06
CA LEU A 108 4.98 4.24 2.41
C LEU A 108 4.90 2.73 2.65
N LEU A 109 6.02 2.13 2.98
CA LEU A 109 6.15 0.72 3.30
C LEU A 109 5.68 0.44 4.74
N PRO A 110 5.35 -0.82 5.08
CA PRO A 110 4.86 -1.18 6.42
C PRO A 110 5.84 -0.89 7.57
N ASP A 111 7.14 -0.86 7.27
CA ASP A 111 8.22 -0.50 8.20
C ASP A 111 8.38 1.01 8.40
N GLY A 112 7.55 1.82 7.74
CA GLY A 112 7.62 3.28 7.76
C GLY A 112 8.59 3.88 6.74
N ASN A 113 9.25 3.06 5.92
CA ASN A 113 10.13 3.57 4.87
C ASN A 113 9.32 4.22 3.75
N PHE A 114 9.71 5.45 3.40
CA PHE A 114 9.17 6.18 2.26
C PHE A 114 10.02 5.90 1.03
N GLY A 115 9.37 5.58 -0.09
CA GLY A 115 10.07 5.29 -1.34
C GLY A 115 9.34 5.81 -2.56
N GLN A 116 10.12 6.19 -3.58
CA GLN A 116 9.61 6.44 -4.92
C GLN A 116 9.67 5.16 -5.75
N VAL A 117 8.59 4.81 -6.44
CA VAL A 117 8.56 3.68 -7.37
C VAL A 117 9.34 4.07 -8.62
N LEU A 118 10.45 3.39 -8.89
CA LEU A 118 11.27 3.65 -10.07
C LEU A 118 10.81 2.83 -11.27
N GLN A 119 10.51 1.56 -11.04
CA GLN A 119 10.08 0.63 -12.08
C GLN A 119 9.33 -0.54 -11.45
N GLN A 120 8.35 -1.08 -12.17
CA GLN A 120 7.64 -2.28 -11.79
C GLN A 120 7.45 -3.18 -13.01
N THR A 121 7.88 -4.43 -12.88
CA THR A 121 7.83 -5.45 -13.92
C THR A 121 7.04 -6.66 -13.42
N VAL A 122 6.79 -7.64 -14.27
CA VAL A 122 6.16 -8.89 -13.85
C VAL A 122 6.98 -9.70 -12.83
N GLU A 123 8.29 -9.45 -12.71
CA GLU A 123 9.18 -10.19 -11.80
C GLU A 123 9.57 -9.38 -10.56
N LEU A 124 9.91 -8.10 -10.76
CA LEU A 124 10.47 -7.24 -9.73
C LEU A 124 9.85 -5.83 -9.70
N VAL A 125 9.83 -5.25 -8.51
CA VAL A 125 9.51 -3.85 -8.22
C VAL A 125 10.74 -3.18 -7.63
N ARG A 126 11.13 -2.01 -8.17
CA ARG A 126 12.29 -1.23 -7.72
C ARG A 126 11.81 0.06 -7.08
N LEU A 127 12.22 0.28 -5.84
CA LEU A 127 11.93 1.52 -5.09
C LEU A 127 13.23 2.26 -4.78
N LYS A 128 13.20 3.59 -4.83
CA LYS A 128 14.24 4.46 -4.27
C LYS A 128 13.87 4.82 -2.84
N VAL A 129 14.57 4.24 -1.87
CA VAL A 129 14.36 4.43 -0.43
C VAL A 129 15.63 5.03 0.17
N ILE A 130 15.50 6.17 0.85
CA ILE A 130 16.61 6.87 1.53
C ILE A 130 17.85 7.00 0.61
N GLY A 131 17.63 7.41 -0.65
CA GLY A 131 18.69 7.59 -1.64
C GLY A 131 19.27 6.31 -2.26
N SER A 132 18.94 5.14 -1.74
CA SER A 132 19.36 3.83 -2.27
C SER A 132 18.23 3.13 -3.02
N VAL A 133 18.56 2.14 -3.85
CA VAL A 133 17.55 1.34 -4.58
C VAL A 133 17.37 0.00 -3.89
N VAL A 134 16.12 -0.33 -3.57
CA VAL A 134 15.70 -1.62 -3.03
C VAL A 134 14.85 -2.34 -4.08
N GLN A 135 14.95 -3.67 -4.12
CA GLN A 135 14.20 -4.51 -5.04
C GLN A 135 13.35 -5.52 -4.27
N PHE A 136 12.14 -5.74 -4.74
CA PHE A 136 11.19 -6.72 -4.22
C PHE A 136 10.71 -7.62 -5.35
N GLY A 137 10.40 -8.88 -5.06
CA GLY A 137 9.62 -9.70 -5.99
C GLY A 137 8.21 -9.11 -6.14
N THR A 138 7.68 -9.03 -7.35
CA THR A 138 6.40 -8.32 -7.59
C THR A 138 5.23 -8.94 -6.82
N ALA A 139 5.18 -10.27 -6.72
CA ALA A 139 4.16 -10.98 -5.94
C ALA A 139 4.28 -10.75 -4.43
N GLU A 140 5.51 -10.67 -3.91
CA GLU A 140 5.78 -10.38 -2.50
C GLU A 140 5.41 -8.93 -2.18
N PHE A 141 5.77 -7.99 -3.05
CA PHE A 141 5.42 -6.58 -2.92
C PHE A 141 3.91 -6.36 -2.87
N LEU A 142 3.14 -7.08 -3.71
CA LEU A 142 1.68 -6.99 -3.70
C LEU A 142 1.04 -7.45 -2.38
N GLN A 143 1.73 -8.32 -1.63
CA GLN A 143 1.27 -8.79 -0.32
C GLN A 143 1.65 -7.85 0.83
N LEU A 144 2.51 -6.86 0.59
CA LEU A 144 2.84 -5.84 1.58
C LEU A 144 1.68 -4.84 1.70
N ASN A 145 1.42 -4.38 2.93
CA ASN A 145 0.45 -3.32 3.23
C ASN A 145 1.02 -1.94 2.84
N VAL A 146 1.33 -1.76 1.55
CA VAL A 146 1.90 -0.53 1.00
C VAL A 146 0.82 0.54 0.91
N ARG A 147 1.11 1.73 1.43
CA ARG A 147 0.23 2.89 1.29
C ARG A 147 0.73 3.76 0.15
N ASN A 148 -0.06 3.90 -0.91
CA ASN A 148 0.24 4.81 -2.01
C ASN A 148 -0.21 6.22 -1.64
N LEU A 149 0.74 7.16 -1.60
CA LEU A 149 0.49 8.55 -1.20
C LEU A 149 0.14 9.43 -2.41
N SER A 150 0.42 8.97 -3.63
CA SER A 150 0.28 9.77 -4.85
C SER A 150 -1.09 9.72 -5.50
N ARG A 151 -1.85 8.63 -5.30
CA ARG A 151 -3.12 8.43 -6.04
C ARG A 151 -4.33 9.10 -5.40
N GLU A 152 -4.54 8.85 -4.11
CA GLU A 152 -5.73 9.35 -3.38
C GLU A 152 -5.37 10.47 -2.39
N GLY A 153 -4.12 10.92 -2.40
CA GLY A 153 -3.57 11.82 -1.41
C GLY A 153 -3.12 11.10 -0.14
N PHE A 154 -2.80 11.88 0.88
CA PHE A 154 -2.28 11.34 2.13
C PHE A 154 -2.60 12.24 3.32
N GLY A 155 -2.62 11.63 4.50
CA GLY A 155 -2.72 12.34 5.77
C GLY A 155 -1.38 12.38 6.48
N VAL A 156 -1.05 13.52 7.07
CA VAL A 156 0.09 13.72 7.98
C VAL A 156 -0.44 13.96 9.38
N ILE A 157 0.03 13.17 10.34
CA ILE A 157 -0.30 13.31 11.76
C ILE A 157 0.94 13.82 12.50
N VAL A 158 0.78 14.89 13.25
CA VAL A 158 1.77 15.44 14.16
C VAL A 158 1.15 15.58 15.54
N VAL A 159 1.90 15.20 16.58
CA VAL A 159 1.54 15.50 17.97
C VAL A 159 2.52 16.53 18.48
N PHE A 160 2.00 17.62 19.03
CA PHE A 160 2.80 18.70 19.59
C PHE A 160 2.30 19.05 20.99
N GLY A 161 3.20 19.21 21.95
CA GLY A 161 2.85 19.48 23.35
C GLY A 161 3.28 20.88 23.77
N ILE A 162 2.48 21.54 24.59
CA ILE A 162 2.87 22.76 25.32
C ILE A 162 2.93 22.47 26.83
N ASP A 163 3.63 23.32 27.58
CA ASP A 163 3.73 23.20 29.03
C ASP A 163 2.39 23.45 29.75
N TYR A 164 2.19 22.80 30.90
CA TYR A 164 0.97 22.89 31.71
C TYR A 164 0.64 24.31 32.20
N GLN A 165 1.62 25.21 32.29
CA GLN A 165 1.33 26.59 32.65
C GLN A 165 0.37 27.30 31.67
N HIS A 166 0.21 26.77 30.45
CA HIS A 166 -0.72 27.29 29.43
C HIS A 166 -2.11 26.61 29.49
N GLN A 167 -2.44 25.92 30.57
CA GLN A 167 -3.71 25.17 30.70
C GLN A 167 -4.95 26.03 30.47
N GLU A 168 -4.96 27.27 30.94
CA GLU A 168 -6.11 28.18 30.80
C GLU A 168 -6.50 28.44 29.34
N ILE A 169 -5.52 28.45 28.43
CA ILE A 169 -5.70 28.74 27.01
C ILE A 169 -5.72 27.48 26.13
N SER A 170 -5.57 26.31 26.74
CA SER A 170 -5.29 25.06 26.03
C SER A 170 -6.45 24.53 25.18
N LEU A 171 -7.69 24.81 25.56
CA LEU A 171 -8.87 24.35 24.82
C LEU A 171 -9.46 25.42 23.88
N THR A 172 -8.87 26.61 23.85
CA THR A 172 -9.41 27.75 23.11
C THR A 172 -8.35 28.37 22.22
N ARG A 173 -7.48 29.22 22.78
CA ARG A 173 -6.56 30.04 22.00
C ARG A 173 -5.44 29.24 21.35
N VAL A 174 -4.94 28.18 21.97
CA VAL A 174 -3.82 27.40 21.40
C VAL A 174 -4.23 26.69 20.09
N PRO A 175 -5.31 25.87 20.06
CA PRO A 175 -5.78 25.27 18.81
C PRO A 175 -6.04 26.29 17.71
N GLU A 176 -6.69 27.41 18.02
CA GLU A 176 -7.02 28.47 17.05
C GLU A 176 -5.76 29.12 16.44
N ARG A 177 -4.75 29.42 17.27
CA ARG A 177 -3.49 30.01 16.79
C ARG A 177 -2.65 29.01 16.01
N PHE A 178 -2.60 27.75 16.43
CA PHE A 178 -1.95 26.71 15.64
C PHE A 178 -2.64 26.49 14.31
N MET A 179 -3.97 26.43 14.27
CA MET A 179 -4.72 26.26 13.02
C MET A 179 -4.45 27.40 12.05
N SER A 180 -4.67 28.65 12.48
CA SER A 180 -4.45 29.84 11.63
C SER A 180 -3.00 30.00 11.18
N GLY A 181 -2.02 29.77 12.06
CA GLY A 181 -0.61 29.88 11.70
C GLY A 181 -0.14 28.75 10.77
N LEU A 182 -0.69 27.55 10.91
CA LEU A 182 -0.42 26.45 9.99
C LEU A 182 -1.04 26.71 8.61
N GLU A 183 -2.27 27.22 8.53
CA GLU A 183 -2.89 27.62 7.24
C GLU A 183 -1.99 28.62 6.50
N THR A 184 -1.53 29.68 7.18
CA THR A 184 -0.60 30.64 6.60
C THR A 184 0.73 29.98 6.17
N ALA A 185 1.30 29.11 7.00
CA ALA A 185 2.56 28.44 6.67
C ALA A 185 2.43 27.51 5.45
N PHE A 186 1.29 26.83 5.28
CA PHE A 186 1.02 26.02 4.09
C PHE A 186 0.89 26.88 2.83
N GLU A 187 0.23 28.03 2.91
CA GLU A 187 0.14 29.00 1.80
C GLU A 187 1.53 29.52 1.41
N GLU A 188 2.32 29.99 2.37
CA GLU A 188 3.66 30.54 2.14
C GLU A 188 4.65 29.50 1.59
N ALA A 189 4.52 28.24 2.01
CA ALA A 189 5.32 27.12 1.50
C ALA A 189 4.88 26.63 0.11
N GLY A 190 3.80 27.20 -0.46
CA GLY A 190 3.29 26.83 -1.78
C GLY A 190 2.48 25.53 -1.80
N TYR A 191 1.92 25.13 -0.66
CA TYR A 191 1.08 23.92 -0.50
C TYR A 191 -0.40 24.24 -0.25
N GLY A 192 -0.79 25.52 -0.26
CA GLY A 192 -2.16 25.94 0.03
C GLY A 192 -3.21 25.27 -0.86
N ASP A 193 -2.96 25.19 -2.17
CA ASP A 193 -3.87 24.55 -3.12
C ASP A 193 -3.94 23.02 -2.96
N ASP A 194 -2.90 22.41 -2.38
CA ASP A 194 -2.81 20.97 -2.16
C ASP A 194 -3.35 20.54 -0.78
N LEU A 195 -3.63 21.50 0.12
CA LEU A 195 -4.16 21.23 1.47
C LEU A 195 -5.68 21.08 1.42
N LYS A 196 -6.18 19.84 1.56
CA LYS A 196 -7.63 19.55 1.55
C LYS A 196 -8.32 19.87 2.86
N ASN A 197 -7.65 19.58 3.96
CA ASN A 197 -8.20 19.71 5.30
C ASN A 197 -7.08 19.85 6.31
N LEU A 198 -7.27 20.70 7.31
CA LEU A 198 -6.39 20.85 8.45
C LEU A 198 -7.23 20.81 9.72
N LEU A 199 -6.80 19.97 10.66
CA LEU A 199 -7.44 19.82 11.97
C LEU A 199 -6.37 20.03 13.05
N VAL A 200 -6.72 20.85 14.05
CA VAL A 200 -5.93 21.00 15.27
C VAL A 200 -6.85 20.82 16.46
N GLU A 201 -6.62 19.77 17.25
CA GLU A 201 -7.46 19.44 18.41
C GLU A 201 -6.61 19.16 19.64
N PHE A 202 -7.15 19.49 20.81
CA PHE A 202 -6.58 19.01 22.06
C PHE A 202 -6.72 17.48 22.11
N LYS A 203 -5.59 16.79 22.25
CA LYS A 203 -5.53 15.33 22.26
C LYS A 203 -5.68 14.76 23.66
N GLN A 204 -4.83 15.23 24.58
CA GLN A 204 -4.77 14.72 25.95
C GLN A 204 -3.92 15.63 26.85
N ALA A 205 -4.14 15.52 28.16
CA ALA A 205 -3.21 15.99 29.18
C ALA A 205 -2.22 14.84 29.46
N GLY A 206 -1.00 14.93 28.92
CA GLY A 206 0.07 13.93 29.06
C GLY A 206 0.87 14.10 30.35
N THR A 207 1.89 13.27 30.59
CA THR A 207 2.65 13.29 31.85
C THR A 207 3.28 14.65 32.14
N ASN A 208 3.83 15.31 31.12
CA ASN A 208 4.57 16.57 31.25
C ASN A 208 4.11 17.64 30.23
N SER A 209 3.00 17.41 29.53
CA SER A 209 2.57 18.25 28.41
C SER A 209 1.06 18.24 28.22
N LEU A 210 0.55 19.33 27.66
CA LEU A 210 -0.79 19.42 27.07
C LEU A 210 -0.62 19.18 25.57
N ASP A 211 -1.06 18.01 25.11
CA ASP A 211 -0.80 17.53 23.75
C ASP A 211 -1.92 17.90 22.79
N TYR A 212 -1.53 18.34 21.59
CA TYR A 212 -2.42 18.62 20.47
C TYR A 212 -2.18 17.60 19.36
N LEU A 213 -3.27 17.13 18.77
CA LEU A 213 -3.26 16.36 17.53
C LEU A 213 -3.44 17.35 16.37
N ILE A 214 -2.46 17.34 15.47
CA ILE A 214 -2.50 18.11 14.24
C ILE A 214 -2.58 17.12 13.09
N TYR A 215 -3.63 17.23 12.27
CA TYR A 215 -3.86 16.37 11.14
C TYR A 215 -4.08 17.19 9.87
N ALA A 216 -3.19 17.03 8.89
CA ALA A 216 -3.28 17.65 7.58
C ALA A 216 -3.56 16.59 6.51
N THR A 217 -4.59 16.81 5.68
CA THR A 217 -4.88 15.98 4.51
C THR A 217 -4.40 16.70 3.25
N MET A 218 -3.52 16.05 2.49
CA MET A 218 -2.85 16.61 1.33
C MET A 218 -3.26 15.89 0.04
N GLU A 219 -3.22 16.60 -1.08
CA GLU A 219 -3.29 16.02 -2.42
C GLU A 219 -2.10 15.11 -2.73
N GLY A 220 -2.31 14.16 -3.64
CA GLY A 220 -1.27 13.20 -4.03
C GLY A 220 -0.14 13.79 -4.89
N SER A 221 -0.40 14.95 -5.50
CA SER A 221 0.58 15.78 -6.23
C SER A 221 1.84 16.07 -5.41
N VAL A 222 1.67 16.31 -4.11
CA VAL A 222 2.74 16.69 -3.19
C VAL A 222 3.29 15.52 -2.36
N ALA A 223 3.02 14.27 -2.77
CA ALA A 223 3.47 13.09 -2.04
C ALA A 223 5.00 13.02 -1.85
N ALA A 224 5.78 13.57 -2.79
CA ALA A 224 7.23 13.72 -2.67
C ALA A 224 7.65 14.52 -1.41
N SER A 225 6.78 15.43 -0.96
CA SER A 225 7.00 16.36 0.15
C SER A 225 6.50 15.81 1.48
N TYR A 226 6.09 14.54 1.58
CA TYR A 226 5.52 13.92 2.80
C TYR A 226 6.26 14.31 4.10
N PHE A 227 7.58 14.08 4.14
CA PHE A 227 8.39 14.43 5.31
C PHE A 227 8.68 15.92 5.42
N THR A 228 8.70 16.65 4.31
CA THR A 228 8.87 18.11 4.32
C THR A 228 7.68 18.78 4.97
N ILE A 229 6.46 18.36 4.63
CA ILE A 229 5.21 18.83 5.23
C ILE A 229 5.16 18.47 6.72
N THR A 230 5.57 17.26 7.10
CA THR A 230 5.67 16.87 8.51
C THR A 230 6.60 17.81 9.30
N ARG A 231 7.76 18.16 8.73
CA ARG A 231 8.71 19.11 9.35
C ARG A 231 8.16 20.53 9.37
N LEU A 232 7.48 20.97 8.32
CA LEU A 232 6.84 22.28 8.26
C LEU A 232 5.88 22.45 9.43
N ILE A 233 4.96 21.50 9.63
CA ILE A 233 3.99 21.54 10.74
C ILE A 233 4.72 21.69 12.09
N GLN A 234 5.74 20.85 12.33
CA GLN A 234 6.52 20.90 13.57
C GLN A 234 7.23 22.25 13.77
N GLN A 235 7.89 22.77 12.73
CA GLN A 235 8.61 24.04 12.77
C GLN A 235 7.66 25.21 13.03
N THR A 236 6.49 25.22 12.38
CA THR A 236 5.46 26.25 12.58
C THR A 236 4.94 26.23 14.01
N CYS A 237 4.70 25.05 14.61
CA CYS A 237 4.25 24.96 16.00
C CYS A 237 5.28 25.54 16.97
N VAL A 238 6.58 25.24 16.76
CA VAL A 238 7.68 25.81 17.55
C VAL A 238 7.75 27.33 17.39
N ASP A 239 7.62 27.84 16.16
CA ASP A 239 7.68 29.27 15.88
C ASP A 239 6.53 30.04 16.52
N ILE A 240 5.30 29.52 16.42
CA ILE A 240 4.12 30.09 17.09
C ILE A 240 4.33 30.13 18.60
N CYS A 241 4.85 29.05 19.19
CA CYS A 241 5.14 28.99 20.62
C CYS A 241 6.16 30.07 21.02
N ASN A 242 7.23 30.25 20.23
CA ASN A 242 8.22 31.30 20.49
C ASN A 242 7.61 32.71 20.39
N HIS A 243 6.75 32.95 19.40
CA HIS A 243 6.12 34.25 19.18
C HIS A 243 5.05 34.60 20.24
N GLU A 244 4.28 33.62 20.70
CA GLU A 244 3.25 33.82 21.75
C GLU A 244 3.82 33.69 23.17
N GLY A 245 5.09 33.29 23.32
CA GLY A 245 5.72 33.06 24.62
C GLY A 245 5.25 31.76 25.30
N TRP A 246 4.76 30.79 24.53
CA TRP A 246 4.35 29.50 25.05
C TRP A 246 5.55 28.56 25.20
N VAL A 247 5.85 28.19 26.43
CA VAL A 247 6.92 27.24 26.74
C VAL A 247 6.57 25.85 26.21
N ILE A 248 7.53 25.28 25.49
CA ILE A 248 7.52 23.89 25.05
C ILE A 248 8.03 23.01 26.20
N PRO A 249 7.31 21.94 26.56
CA PRO A 249 7.58 21.17 27.76
C PRO A 249 8.92 20.43 27.64
N PHE A 250 9.66 20.41 28.73
CA PHE A 250 10.83 19.57 28.93
C PHE A 250 10.56 18.64 30.10
N THR A 251 11.16 17.44 30.09
CA THR A 251 11.01 16.50 31.20
C THR A 251 11.55 17.11 32.48
N GLN A 252 10.68 17.30 33.48
CA GLN A 252 11.05 17.72 34.82
C GLN A 252 11.08 16.50 35.74
N VAL A 253 12.17 16.34 36.51
CA VAL A 253 12.28 15.32 37.56
C VAL A 253 12.16 16.04 38.90
N THR A 254 11.02 15.90 39.57
CA THR A 254 10.80 16.47 40.91
C THR A 254 11.36 15.52 41.96
N LEU A 255 12.44 15.93 42.65
CA LEU A 255 12.97 15.20 43.80
C LEU A 255 12.22 15.64 45.06
N HIS A 256 11.40 14.76 45.63
CA HIS A 256 10.88 14.96 46.98
C HIS A 256 11.97 14.57 47.98
N GLN A 257 12.64 15.55 48.59
CA GLN A 257 13.41 15.32 49.80
C GLN A 257 12.43 15.22 50.97
N ALA A 258 12.47 14.12 51.71
CA ALA A 258 11.79 14.04 52.99
C ALA A 258 12.52 14.96 53.97
N ASP A 259 11.78 15.86 54.62
CA ASP A 259 12.31 16.60 55.75
C ASP A 259 12.53 15.59 56.88
N ASP A 260 13.78 15.42 57.32
CA ASP A 260 14.11 14.69 58.54
C ASP A 260 13.47 15.45 59.71
N GLU A 261 12.28 15.01 60.15
CA GLU A 261 11.69 15.48 61.40
C GLU A 261 12.64 15.11 62.56
N GLU A 262 13.31 16.13 63.11
CA GLU A 262 14.05 16.05 64.37
C GLU A 262 13.12 15.46 65.45
N PRO A 263 13.53 14.40 66.18
CA PRO A 263 12.68 13.82 67.21
C PRO A 263 12.45 14.84 68.33
N ALA A 264 11.18 15.20 68.52
CA ALA A 264 10.74 16.11 69.56
C ALA A 264 11.21 15.63 70.95
N ASP A 265 11.96 16.48 71.63
CA ASP A 265 12.38 16.33 73.03
C ASP A 265 11.14 16.27 73.93
N ILE A 266 10.80 15.08 74.41
CA ILE A 266 9.70 14.86 75.34
C ILE A 266 10.23 15.18 76.74
N GLY A 267 10.12 16.45 77.13
CA GLY A 267 10.42 16.91 78.48
C GLY A 267 9.58 16.18 79.52
N GLU A 268 10.22 15.33 80.31
CA GLU A 268 9.67 14.68 81.50
C GLU A 268 9.50 15.74 82.61
N SER A 269 8.27 16.22 82.78
CA SER A 269 7.83 16.90 84.00
C SER A 269 6.58 16.18 84.45
N LEU A 270 6.65 15.52 85.61
CA LEU A 270 5.59 15.47 86.62
C LEU A 270 6.02 14.62 87.83
N ALA A 271 5.91 15.26 89.00
CA ALA A 271 5.46 14.73 90.29
C ALA A 271 6.47 14.83 91.45
N GLN A 272 6.22 15.81 92.32
CA GLN A 272 6.41 15.64 93.76
C GLN A 272 5.10 15.97 94.47
N PRO A 273 4.64 15.11 95.39
CA PRO A 273 3.76 15.56 96.46
C PRO A 273 4.38 15.34 97.86
N VAL A 274 4.07 16.32 98.70
CA VAL A 274 4.21 16.46 100.16
C VAL A 274 5.57 16.92 100.70
#